data_AF-A0A4Q3T7R9-F1
#
_entry.id   AF-A0A4Q3T7R9-F1
#
_cell.length_a   1.000
_cell.length_b   1.000
_cell.length_c   1.000
_cell.angle_alpha   90.00
_cell.angle_beta   90.00
_cell.angle_gamma   90.00
#
_symmetry.space_group_name_H-M   'P 1'
#
loop_
_entity.id
_entity.type
_entity.pdbx_description
1 polymer ?
#
loop_
_entity_poly.entity_id
_entity_poly.type
_entity_poly.pdbx_seq_one_letter_code
_entity_poly.pdbx_strand_id
1 'polypeptide(L)'
;VLPVPQAWAERAHMDAEGYDAAWREVEADPQGFWTKVAGRLDWIKPFTQAKDVSFDPADFRIRWFADGQLNVSANCLDRHLATRGDEVAIIWEGDDPSESRRITYRQAYEEVCRMANVLKASGVGKGDRVTIYLPMIPEAAYAMLACARIGAVHSVVFGGFSPDSIAGRIQDCDSKLVITADEGLRGGRIVPLKQNVDAALAHCPGVESVVVVRRTGAAVAMQDGRDIDYAAAREEASTDCPPEPMGAEDPLFILYTSGSTGKPKGVLHTTGGYLTWASWTHELVFDYRPGEVFWCTADVGWVTGHSYIVYGPLANGATTLIFEGVPNHPTTSRFWEVIDKHQVEIFYTAPTA
;
A
#
# COMPACT_ATOMS: atom_id res chain seq x y z
N VAL A 1 16.53 -25.86 18.56
CA VAL A 1 16.78 -25.28 17.22
C VAL A 1 16.02 -26.13 16.22
N LEU A 2 15.09 -25.54 15.47
CA LEU A 2 14.44 -26.21 14.34
C LEU A 2 15.31 -25.90 13.11
N PRO A 3 16.00 -26.88 12.50
CA PRO A 3 16.86 -26.61 11.36
C PRO A 3 16.02 -26.26 10.13
N VAL A 4 16.56 -25.41 9.26
CA VAL A 4 15.98 -25.14 7.95
C VAL A 4 16.05 -26.41 7.10
N PRO A 5 14.95 -26.82 6.43
CA PRO A 5 14.98 -27.96 5.51
C PRO A 5 16.06 -27.79 4.43
N GLN A 6 16.78 -28.86 4.10
CA GLN A 6 17.91 -28.81 3.15
C GLN A 6 17.51 -28.19 1.80
N ALA A 7 16.34 -28.56 1.27
CA ALA A 7 15.84 -28.05 -0.01
C ALA A 7 15.55 -26.54 -0.02
N TRP A 8 15.38 -25.93 1.16
CA TRP A 8 15.24 -24.48 1.32
C TRP A 8 16.62 -23.85 1.51
N ALA A 9 17.46 -24.44 2.37
CA ALA A 9 18.82 -23.95 2.62
C ALA A 9 19.67 -23.86 1.35
N GLU A 10 19.57 -24.83 0.43
CA GLU A 10 20.33 -24.86 -0.84
C GLU A 10 19.97 -23.70 -1.79
N ARG A 11 18.82 -23.07 -1.60
CA ARG A 11 18.30 -22.05 -2.50
C ARG A 11 18.06 -20.72 -1.84
N ALA A 12 18.23 -20.59 -0.52
CA ALA A 12 17.93 -19.39 0.25
C ALA A 12 18.75 -18.17 -0.22
N HIS A 13 18.14 -16.97 -0.19
CA HIS A 13 18.86 -15.71 -0.48
C HIS A 13 19.88 -15.36 0.61
N MET A 14 19.70 -15.93 1.81
CA MET A 14 20.51 -15.65 2.98
C MET A 14 20.68 -16.91 3.82
N ASP A 15 21.93 -17.24 4.15
CA ASP A 15 22.29 -18.26 5.13
C ASP A 15 22.97 -17.62 6.35
N ALA A 16 23.44 -18.43 7.29
CA ALA A 16 24.07 -17.94 8.51
C ALA A 16 25.40 -17.20 8.22
N GLU A 17 26.21 -17.69 7.28
CA GLU A 17 27.48 -17.07 6.93
C GLU A 17 27.27 -15.74 6.20
N GLY A 18 26.32 -15.70 5.27
CA GLY A 18 25.88 -14.50 4.58
C GLY A 18 25.32 -13.44 5.54
N TYR A 19 24.56 -13.86 6.55
CA TYR A 19 24.03 -12.97 7.57
C TYR A 19 25.17 -12.35 8.40
N ASP A 20 26.10 -13.17 8.85
CA ASP A 20 27.28 -12.70 9.60
C ASP A 20 28.18 -11.80 8.74
N ALA A 21 28.26 -12.06 7.43
CA ALA A 21 28.98 -11.22 6.48
C ALA A 21 28.28 -9.87 6.27
N ALA A 22 26.95 -9.85 6.14
CA ALA A 22 26.17 -8.64 6.02
C ALA A 22 26.29 -7.76 7.28
N TRP A 23 26.30 -8.36 8.48
CA TRP A 23 26.56 -7.64 9.72
C TRP A 23 27.94 -6.97 9.71
N ARG A 24 28.99 -7.72 9.35
CA ARG A 24 30.34 -7.16 9.23
C ARG A 24 30.42 -6.04 8.19
N GLU A 25 29.72 -6.17 7.06
CA GLU A 25 29.64 -5.14 6.02
C GLU A 25 28.96 -3.86 6.55
N VAL A 26 27.82 -3.98 7.25
CA VAL A 26 27.11 -2.84 7.85
C VAL A 26 27.93 -2.15 8.94
N GLU A 27 28.64 -2.91 9.78
CA GLU A 27 29.50 -2.34 10.82
C GLU A 27 30.71 -1.61 10.25
N ALA A 28 31.32 -2.13 9.19
CA ALA A 28 32.51 -1.56 8.57
C ALA A 28 32.20 -0.37 7.65
N ASP A 29 31.15 -0.46 6.82
CA ASP A 29 30.73 0.58 5.88
C ASP A 29 29.20 0.63 5.75
N PRO A 30 28.49 1.24 6.71
CA PRO A 30 27.04 1.34 6.65
C PRO A 30 26.57 2.14 5.43
N GLN A 31 27.34 3.13 5.00
CA GLN A 31 27.01 3.98 3.86
C GLN A 31 27.03 3.16 2.56
N GLY A 32 28.10 2.39 2.33
CA GLY A 32 28.24 1.51 1.18
C GLY A 32 27.17 0.42 1.15
N PHE A 33 26.92 -0.23 2.30
CA PHE A 33 25.87 -1.25 2.42
C PHE A 33 24.50 -0.72 2.00
N TRP A 34 24.07 0.41 2.58
CA TRP A 34 22.75 0.96 2.29
C TRP A 34 22.66 1.58 0.89
N THR A 35 23.77 2.05 0.33
CA THR A 35 23.84 2.47 -1.08
C THR A 35 23.57 1.27 -2.01
N LYS A 36 24.19 0.12 -1.74
CA LYS A 36 23.98 -1.13 -2.48
C LYS A 36 22.54 -1.62 -2.36
N VAL A 37 21.97 -1.62 -1.15
CA VAL A 37 20.56 -2.03 -0.94
C VAL A 37 19.60 -1.10 -1.69
N ALA A 38 19.78 0.21 -1.61
CA ALA A 38 18.92 1.19 -2.30
C ALA A 38 19.07 1.18 -3.82
N GLY A 39 20.18 0.64 -4.35
CA GLY A 39 20.38 0.42 -5.79
C GLY A 39 19.39 -0.56 -6.42
N ARG A 40 18.58 -1.28 -5.62
CA ARG A 40 17.47 -2.12 -6.10
C ARG A 40 16.29 -1.34 -6.67
N LEU A 41 16.22 -0.04 -6.40
CA LEU A 41 15.14 0.85 -6.84
C LEU A 41 15.58 1.68 -8.04
N ASP A 42 14.61 2.09 -8.83
CA ASP A 42 14.79 2.99 -9.96
C ASP A 42 14.73 4.43 -9.43
N TRP A 43 15.89 5.10 -9.47
CA TRP A 43 16.04 6.49 -9.06
C TRP A 43 15.97 7.40 -10.29
N ILE A 44 15.05 8.37 -10.28
CA ILE A 44 14.98 9.43 -11.29
C ILE A 44 16.22 10.32 -11.20
N LYS A 45 16.61 10.66 -9.96
CA LYS A 45 17.87 11.30 -9.64
C LYS A 45 18.57 10.45 -8.58
N PRO A 46 19.75 9.86 -8.86
CA PRO A 46 20.51 9.13 -7.86
C PRO A 46 20.86 10.02 -6.64
N PHE A 47 20.89 9.43 -5.46
CA PHE A 47 21.38 10.07 -4.23
C PHE A 47 22.91 10.02 -4.17
N THR A 48 23.51 10.96 -3.46
CA THR A 48 24.96 10.97 -3.17
C THR A 48 25.28 10.47 -1.77
N GLN A 49 24.31 10.53 -0.85
CA GLN A 49 24.47 10.08 0.52
C GLN A 49 23.35 9.13 0.95
N ALA A 50 23.69 7.91 1.38
CA ALA A 50 22.74 6.95 1.91
C ALA A 50 22.11 7.40 3.24
N LYS A 51 22.91 7.90 4.19
CA LYS A 51 22.44 8.22 5.55
C LYS A 51 23.00 9.54 6.08
N ASP A 52 22.12 10.37 6.64
CA ASP A 52 22.44 11.52 7.49
C ASP A 52 21.52 11.48 8.73
N VAL A 53 22.01 10.90 9.82
CA VAL A 53 21.21 10.62 11.02
C VAL A 53 21.93 11.09 12.28
N SER A 54 21.21 11.79 13.13
CA SER A 54 21.61 12.17 14.47
C SER A 54 20.44 12.02 15.42
N PHE A 55 20.70 11.37 16.57
CA PHE A 55 19.76 11.24 17.68
C PHE A 55 20.04 12.24 18.80
N ASP A 56 21.01 13.15 18.61
CA ASP A 56 21.24 14.25 19.53
C ASP A 56 19.99 15.14 19.56
N PRO A 57 19.37 15.41 20.73
CA PRO A 57 18.19 16.28 20.81
C PRO A 57 18.39 17.68 20.19
N ALA A 58 19.61 18.22 20.19
CA ALA A 58 19.91 19.54 19.65
C ALA A 58 20.07 19.55 18.11
N ASP A 59 20.29 18.39 17.51
CA ASP A 59 20.58 18.20 16.08
C ASP A 59 19.84 16.96 15.55
N PHE A 60 18.61 16.74 16.03
CA PHE A 60 17.85 15.55 15.72
C PHE A 60 17.44 15.57 14.26
N ARG A 61 17.89 14.56 13.51
CA ARG A 61 17.51 14.36 12.10
C ARG A 61 17.63 12.89 11.75
N ILE A 62 16.70 12.42 10.94
CA ILE A 62 16.75 11.08 10.36
C ILE A 62 16.49 11.26 8.88
N ARG A 63 17.55 11.21 8.06
CA ARG A 63 17.45 11.37 6.61
C ARG A 63 18.17 10.24 5.90
N TRP A 64 17.52 9.71 4.87
CA TRP A 64 18.03 8.64 4.04
C TRP A 64 17.90 9.02 2.57
N PHE A 65 18.99 8.92 1.82
CA PHE A 65 19.01 9.20 0.37
C PHE A 65 18.52 10.62 0.03
N ALA A 66 18.78 11.60 0.92
CA ALA A 66 18.04 12.86 1.01
C ALA A 66 18.04 13.71 -0.27
N ASP A 67 19.08 13.61 -1.10
CA ASP A 67 19.22 14.34 -2.34
C ASP A 67 18.76 13.56 -3.59
N GLY A 68 18.35 12.30 -3.40
CA GLY A 68 17.80 11.44 -4.44
C GLY A 68 16.32 11.69 -4.70
N GLN A 69 15.89 11.35 -5.91
CA GLN A 69 14.50 11.43 -6.34
C GLN A 69 14.05 10.13 -6.98
N LEU A 70 12.82 9.74 -6.71
CA LEU A 70 12.16 8.54 -7.23
C LEU A 70 10.65 8.75 -7.28
N ASN A 71 9.92 7.75 -7.79
CA ASN A 71 8.48 7.66 -7.60
C ASN A 71 8.12 6.22 -7.19
N VAL A 72 7.33 6.08 -6.12
CA VAL A 72 6.97 4.76 -5.57
C VAL A 72 6.04 3.99 -6.51
N SER A 73 5.07 4.67 -7.13
CA SER A 73 4.16 4.06 -8.11
C SER A 73 4.95 3.50 -9.30
N ALA A 74 5.91 4.28 -9.82
CA ALA A 74 6.76 3.86 -10.93
C ALA A 74 7.65 2.65 -10.59
N ASN A 75 8.17 2.59 -9.37
CA ASN A 75 8.93 1.44 -8.89
C ASN A 75 8.06 0.19 -8.67
N CYS A 76 6.77 0.36 -8.38
CA CYS A 76 5.84 -0.75 -8.18
C CYS A 76 5.18 -1.25 -9.47
N LEU A 77 5.14 -0.44 -10.53
CA LEU A 77 4.37 -0.74 -11.75
C LEU A 77 5.19 -0.49 -13.02
N ASP A 78 5.52 0.77 -13.32
CA ASP A 78 6.07 1.21 -14.60
C ASP A 78 7.32 0.42 -15.01
N ARG A 79 8.27 0.23 -14.10
CA ARG A 79 9.53 -0.49 -14.38
C ARG A 79 9.34 -1.96 -14.76
N HIS A 80 8.20 -2.55 -14.39
CA HIS A 80 7.87 -3.94 -14.68
C HIS A 80 7.15 -4.12 -16.02
N LEU A 81 6.58 -3.05 -16.61
CA LEU A 81 5.70 -3.16 -17.78
C LEU A 81 6.38 -3.76 -19.02
N ALA A 82 7.67 -3.48 -19.23
CA ALA A 82 8.40 -3.93 -20.40
C ALA A 82 8.63 -5.45 -20.42
N THR A 83 8.79 -6.08 -19.26
CA THR A 83 9.16 -7.49 -19.13
C THR A 83 8.07 -8.35 -18.48
N ARG A 84 7.19 -7.75 -17.67
CA ARG A 84 6.16 -8.42 -16.87
C ARG A 84 4.77 -7.82 -17.05
N GLY A 85 4.56 -6.95 -18.04
CA GLY A 85 3.30 -6.22 -18.20
C GLY A 85 2.06 -7.11 -18.25
N ASP A 86 2.19 -8.31 -18.81
CA ASP A 86 1.10 -9.27 -18.96
C ASP A 86 1.10 -10.36 -17.86
N GLU A 87 2.07 -10.33 -16.93
CA GLU A 87 2.07 -11.15 -15.71
C GLU A 87 1.09 -10.60 -14.68
N VAL A 88 0.54 -11.48 -13.84
CA VAL A 88 -0.41 -11.10 -12.78
C VAL A 88 0.32 -10.35 -11.66
N ALA A 89 -0.06 -9.09 -11.43
CA ALA A 89 0.40 -8.30 -10.30
C ALA A 89 -0.44 -8.55 -9.06
N ILE A 90 -1.77 -8.55 -9.21
CA ILE A 90 -2.72 -8.65 -8.10
C ILE A 90 -3.69 -9.80 -8.36
N ILE A 91 -3.78 -10.72 -7.42
CA ILE A 91 -4.92 -11.62 -7.28
C ILE A 91 -5.86 -11.00 -6.26
N TRP A 92 -7.13 -10.84 -6.60
CA TRP A 92 -8.16 -10.47 -5.65
C TRP A 92 -9.10 -11.64 -5.41
N GLU A 93 -9.27 -11.97 -4.14
CA GLU A 93 -10.25 -12.94 -3.66
C GLU A 93 -11.29 -12.20 -2.85
N GLY A 94 -12.53 -12.18 -3.33
CA GLY A 94 -13.64 -11.50 -2.69
C GLY A 94 -14.07 -12.17 -1.38
N ASP A 95 -15.02 -11.53 -0.70
CA ASP A 95 -15.68 -12.13 0.47
C ASP A 95 -16.44 -13.42 0.08
N ASP A 96 -17.10 -13.42 -1.08
CA ASP A 96 -17.66 -14.61 -1.71
C ASP A 96 -16.56 -15.41 -2.45
N PRO A 97 -16.33 -16.71 -2.15
CA PRO A 97 -15.35 -17.57 -2.84
C PRO A 97 -15.47 -17.61 -4.38
N SER A 98 -16.66 -17.35 -4.91
CA SER A 98 -16.92 -17.36 -6.35
C SER A 98 -16.45 -16.08 -7.05
N GLU A 99 -16.27 -14.99 -6.29
CA GLU A 99 -15.76 -13.72 -6.79
C GLU A 99 -14.24 -13.67 -6.67
N SER A 100 -13.56 -13.69 -7.82
CA SER A 100 -12.10 -13.48 -7.84
C SER A 100 -11.66 -12.84 -9.15
N ARG A 101 -10.56 -12.08 -9.10
CA ARG A 101 -9.97 -11.41 -10.26
C ARG A 101 -8.46 -11.64 -10.30
N ARG A 102 -7.92 -11.81 -11.50
CA ARG A 102 -6.47 -11.75 -11.77
C ARG A 102 -6.20 -10.49 -12.57
N ILE A 103 -5.37 -9.61 -12.03
CA ILE A 103 -5.07 -8.30 -12.58
C ILE A 103 -3.59 -8.28 -12.96
N THR A 104 -3.31 -8.04 -14.23
CA THR A 104 -1.94 -7.93 -14.74
C THR A 104 -1.27 -6.62 -14.32
N TYR A 105 0.06 -6.56 -14.40
CA TYR A 105 0.81 -5.32 -14.17
C TYR A 105 0.32 -4.17 -15.06
N ARG A 106 0.02 -4.44 -16.34
CA ARG A 106 -0.53 -3.46 -17.27
C ARG A 106 -1.90 -2.97 -16.84
N GLN A 107 -2.80 -3.87 -16.45
CA GLN A 107 -4.14 -3.48 -15.97
C GLN A 107 -4.05 -2.67 -14.68
N ALA A 108 -3.21 -3.08 -13.72
CA ALA A 108 -3.00 -2.33 -12.48
C ALA A 108 -2.43 -0.94 -12.74
N TYR A 109 -1.45 -0.82 -13.66
CA TYR A 109 -0.90 0.45 -14.11
C TYR A 109 -1.97 1.38 -14.70
N GLU A 110 -2.80 0.87 -15.62
CA GLU A 110 -3.84 1.68 -16.25
C GLU A 110 -4.88 2.16 -15.23
N GLU A 111 -5.32 1.29 -14.30
CA GLU A 111 -6.27 1.68 -13.25
C GLU A 111 -5.67 2.70 -12.28
N VAL A 112 -4.39 2.56 -11.92
CA VAL A 112 -3.68 3.55 -11.11
C VAL A 112 -3.57 4.89 -11.83
N CYS A 113 -3.30 4.90 -13.13
CA CYS A 113 -3.25 6.13 -13.93
C CYS A 113 -4.62 6.79 -14.04
N ARG A 114 -5.68 6.02 -14.28
CA ARG A 114 -7.06 6.53 -14.29
C ARG A 114 -7.41 7.17 -12.94
N MET A 115 -7.16 6.46 -11.85
CA MET A 115 -7.44 6.97 -10.51
C MET A 115 -6.61 8.23 -10.21
N ALA A 116 -5.32 8.25 -10.53
CA ALA A 116 -4.46 9.42 -10.39
C ALA A 116 -5.01 10.63 -11.16
N ASN A 117 -5.49 10.43 -12.39
CA ASN A 117 -6.08 11.49 -13.20
C ASN A 117 -7.44 11.97 -12.64
N VAL A 118 -8.27 11.08 -12.09
CA VAL A 118 -9.49 11.47 -11.36
C VAL A 118 -9.14 12.33 -10.14
N LEU A 119 -8.12 11.95 -9.37
CA LEU A 119 -7.68 12.72 -8.21
C LEU A 119 -7.15 14.12 -8.61
N LYS A 120 -6.35 14.20 -9.67
CA LYS A 120 -5.87 15.49 -10.22
C LYS A 120 -7.02 16.36 -10.72
N ALA A 121 -8.00 15.78 -11.42
CA ALA A 121 -9.19 16.50 -11.86
C ALA A 121 -10.04 17.00 -10.68
N SER A 122 -9.99 16.29 -9.54
CA SER A 122 -10.59 16.69 -8.27
C SER A 122 -9.73 17.69 -7.48
N GLY A 123 -8.66 18.22 -8.08
CA GLY A 123 -7.81 19.26 -7.49
C GLY A 123 -6.69 18.76 -6.58
N VAL A 124 -6.46 17.45 -6.47
CA VAL A 124 -5.37 16.89 -5.64
C VAL A 124 -4.01 17.10 -6.32
N GLY A 125 -3.06 17.67 -5.59
CA GLY A 125 -1.67 17.86 -6.03
C GLY A 125 -0.63 17.26 -5.08
N LYS A 126 0.65 17.49 -5.40
CA LYS A 126 1.78 17.08 -4.56
C LYS A 126 1.67 17.69 -3.16
N GLY A 127 1.75 16.85 -2.12
CA GLY A 127 1.67 17.25 -0.71
C GLY A 127 0.26 17.38 -0.14
N ASP A 128 -0.79 17.31 -0.98
CA ASP A 128 -2.16 17.22 -0.49
C ASP A 128 -2.40 15.88 0.21
N ARG A 129 -3.21 15.88 1.27
CA ARG A 129 -3.56 14.65 2.00
C ARG A 129 -4.87 14.06 1.49
N VAL A 130 -4.86 12.76 1.23
CA VAL A 130 -6.01 12.00 0.75
C VAL A 130 -6.32 10.89 1.74
N THR A 131 -7.50 10.93 2.36
CA THR A 131 -7.94 9.84 3.23
C THR A 131 -8.50 8.70 2.39
N ILE A 132 -8.07 7.47 2.65
CA ILE A 132 -8.57 6.25 1.98
C ILE A 132 -9.34 5.42 3.01
N TYR A 133 -10.64 5.23 2.79
CA TYR A 133 -11.53 4.42 3.62
C TYR A 133 -12.26 3.40 2.74
N LEU A 134 -11.51 2.41 2.26
CA LEU A 134 -11.99 1.37 1.35
C LEU A 134 -11.97 -0.02 2.02
N PRO A 135 -12.79 -0.97 1.55
CA PRO A 135 -12.63 -2.37 1.92
C PRO A 135 -11.38 -2.96 1.24
N MET A 136 -11.11 -4.23 1.50
CA MET A 136 -9.98 -4.97 0.92
C MET A 136 -10.25 -5.38 -0.53
N ILE A 137 -10.32 -4.37 -1.41
CA ILE A 137 -10.55 -4.48 -2.86
C ILE A 137 -9.36 -3.91 -3.64
N PRO A 138 -9.16 -4.27 -4.92
CA PRO A 138 -8.05 -3.77 -5.74
C PRO A 138 -7.94 -2.24 -5.77
N GLU A 139 -9.08 -1.56 -5.76
CA GLU A 139 -9.18 -0.11 -5.77
C GLU A 139 -8.51 0.54 -4.55
N ALA A 140 -8.36 -0.18 -3.42
CA ALA A 140 -7.59 0.30 -2.28
C ALA A 140 -6.09 0.38 -2.58
N ALA A 141 -5.52 -0.65 -3.24
CA ALA A 141 -4.15 -0.62 -3.71
C ALA A 141 -3.95 0.44 -4.81
N TYR A 142 -4.94 0.57 -5.72
CA TYR A 142 -4.90 1.59 -6.76
C TYR A 142 -4.88 3.00 -6.16
N ALA A 143 -5.69 3.26 -5.13
CA ALA A 143 -5.74 4.55 -4.44
C ALA A 143 -4.41 4.92 -3.78
N MET A 144 -3.78 3.96 -3.08
CA MET A 144 -2.47 4.17 -2.47
C MET A 144 -1.40 4.51 -3.53
N LEU A 145 -1.36 3.74 -4.62
CA LEU A 145 -0.38 3.93 -5.70
C LEU A 145 -0.68 5.16 -6.55
N ALA A 146 -1.95 5.56 -6.71
CA ALA A 146 -2.36 6.77 -7.41
C ALA A 146 -1.95 8.02 -6.63
N CYS A 147 -2.14 8.02 -5.30
CA CYS A 147 -1.63 9.10 -4.45
C CYS A 147 -0.11 9.22 -4.55
N ALA A 148 0.60 8.09 -4.41
CA ALA A 148 2.06 8.06 -4.57
C ALA A 148 2.53 8.49 -5.97
N ARG A 149 1.74 8.22 -7.01
CA ARG A 149 2.06 8.61 -8.39
C ARG A 149 2.08 10.12 -8.59
N ILE A 150 1.13 10.83 -7.98
CA ILE A 150 0.98 12.29 -8.13
C ILE A 150 1.62 13.08 -6.98
N GLY A 151 2.30 12.40 -6.06
CA GLY A 151 2.96 13.01 -4.91
C GLY A 151 2.01 13.41 -3.78
N ALA A 152 0.77 12.93 -3.78
CA ALA A 152 -0.17 13.11 -2.68
C ALA A 152 0.16 12.16 -1.53
N VAL A 153 -0.14 12.59 -0.31
CA VAL A 153 0.12 11.85 0.92
C VAL A 153 -1.15 11.12 1.32
N HIS A 154 -1.22 9.81 1.10
CA HIS A 154 -2.42 9.08 1.50
C HIS A 154 -2.43 8.77 2.99
N SER A 155 -3.64 8.66 3.54
CA SER A 155 -3.90 8.27 4.92
C SER A 155 -4.98 7.20 4.95
N VAL A 156 -4.58 5.94 5.02
CA VAL A 156 -5.53 4.83 5.04
C VAL A 156 -6.16 4.68 6.43
N VAL A 157 -7.47 4.53 6.44
CA VAL A 157 -8.30 4.33 7.63
C VAL A 157 -8.96 2.97 7.50
N PHE A 158 -8.80 2.11 8.52
CA PHE A 158 -9.38 0.78 8.53
C PHE A 158 -10.91 0.82 8.38
N GLY A 159 -11.45 0.03 7.43
CA GLY A 159 -12.87 0.02 7.05
C GLY A 159 -13.86 -0.24 8.20
N GLY A 160 -13.40 -0.83 9.31
CA GLY A 160 -14.24 -1.09 10.49
C GLY A 160 -14.35 0.06 11.51
N PHE A 161 -13.74 1.24 11.26
CA PHE A 161 -13.80 2.35 12.21
C PHE A 161 -15.13 3.12 12.20
N SER A 162 -15.47 3.70 13.36
CA SER A 162 -16.67 4.52 13.54
C SER A 162 -16.55 5.89 12.85
N PRO A 163 -17.67 6.56 12.53
CA PRO A 163 -17.66 7.93 11.99
C PRO A 163 -16.79 8.91 12.77
N ASP A 164 -16.85 8.90 14.11
CA ASP A 164 -16.01 9.77 14.95
C ASP A 164 -14.51 9.47 14.80
N SER A 165 -14.17 8.19 14.68
CA SER A 165 -12.78 7.74 14.48
C SER A 165 -12.25 8.14 13.11
N ILE A 166 -13.11 8.15 12.09
CA ILE A 166 -12.82 8.62 10.74
C ILE A 166 -12.63 10.15 10.76
N ALA A 167 -13.58 10.88 11.32
CA ALA A 167 -13.56 12.34 11.38
C ALA A 167 -12.31 12.88 12.08
N GLY A 168 -11.94 12.32 13.24
CA GLY A 168 -10.75 12.75 13.96
C GLY A 168 -9.45 12.57 13.17
N ARG A 169 -9.36 11.55 12.32
CA ARG A 169 -8.20 11.31 11.44
C ARG A 169 -8.19 12.24 10.23
N ILE A 170 -9.35 12.45 9.60
CA ILE A 170 -9.50 13.39 8.49
C ILE A 170 -9.07 14.80 8.92
N GLN A 171 -9.54 15.25 10.09
CA GLN A 171 -9.21 16.56 10.65
C GLN A 171 -7.73 16.69 11.00
N ASP A 172 -7.16 15.71 11.71
CA ASP A 172 -5.75 15.77 12.14
C ASP A 172 -4.79 15.69 10.94
N CYS A 173 -5.16 14.94 9.90
CA CYS A 173 -4.39 14.82 8.65
C CYS A 173 -4.59 16.03 7.72
N ASP A 174 -5.57 16.89 8.03
CA ASP A 174 -6.03 17.98 7.16
C ASP A 174 -6.25 17.46 5.72
N SER A 175 -7.06 16.40 5.61
CA SER A 175 -7.34 15.74 4.33
C SER A 175 -8.27 16.58 3.46
N LYS A 176 -7.86 16.77 2.20
CA LYS A 176 -8.61 17.51 1.19
C LYS A 176 -9.68 16.67 0.48
N LEU A 177 -9.40 15.37 0.33
CA LEU A 177 -10.26 14.43 -0.38
C LEU A 177 -10.36 13.11 0.39
N VAL A 178 -11.54 12.48 0.32
CA VAL A 178 -11.78 11.12 0.84
C VAL A 178 -12.09 10.17 -0.32
N ILE A 179 -11.45 9.00 -0.35
CA ILE A 179 -11.82 7.89 -1.23
C ILE A 179 -12.52 6.83 -0.39
N THR A 180 -13.73 6.44 -0.78
CA THR A 180 -14.54 5.43 -0.08
C THR A 180 -15.29 4.55 -1.08
N ALA A 181 -16.04 3.56 -0.59
CA ALA A 181 -16.98 2.79 -1.39
C ALA A 181 -18.43 3.02 -0.92
N ASP A 182 -19.39 2.61 -1.74
CA ASP A 182 -20.80 2.50 -1.36
C ASP A 182 -20.95 1.71 -0.06
N GLU A 183 -20.55 0.43 -0.10
CA GLU A 183 -20.51 -0.49 1.03
C GLU A 183 -19.29 -1.41 0.91
N GLY A 184 -18.91 -2.06 2.00
CA GLY A 184 -17.95 -3.16 2.00
C GLY A 184 -18.61 -4.48 2.39
N LEU A 185 -17.99 -5.59 2.04
CA LEU A 185 -18.37 -6.92 2.52
C LEU A 185 -17.28 -7.47 3.43
N ARG A 186 -17.69 -8.09 4.54
CA ARG A 186 -16.76 -8.76 5.46
C ARG A 186 -17.43 -9.89 6.22
N GLY A 187 -17.11 -11.13 5.87
CA GLY A 187 -17.70 -12.33 6.45
C GLY A 187 -19.20 -12.43 6.21
N GLY A 188 -19.66 -12.08 5.01
CA GLY A 188 -21.06 -12.02 4.61
C GLY A 188 -21.85 -10.84 5.17
N ARG A 189 -21.19 -9.92 5.88
CA ARG A 189 -21.84 -8.74 6.48
C ARG A 189 -21.53 -7.48 5.70
N ILE A 190 -22.55 -6.63 5.56
CA ILE A 190 -22.44 -5.31 4.94
C ILE A 190 -21.79 -4.34 5.94
N VAL A 191 -20.83 -3.57 5.45
CA VAL A 191 -20.23 -2.41 6.12
C VAL A 191 -20.66 -1.14 5.39
N PRO A 192 -21.43 -0.23 6.02
CA PRO A 192 -22.02 0.92 5.33
C PRO A 192 -21.01 2.07 5.17
N LEU A 193 -20.01 1.89 4.31
CA LEU A 193 -18.85 2.77 4.18
C LEU A 193 -19.23 4.21 3.80
N LYS A 194 -20.06 4.41 2.77
CA LYS A 194 -20.48 5.76 2.35
C LYS A 194 -21.26 6.48 3.44
N GLN A 195 -22.15 5.77 4.13
CA GLN A 195 -22.93 6.34 5.24
C GLN A 195 -22.02 6.77 6.39
N ASN A 196 -21.00 5.98 6.72
CA ASN A 196 -20.03 6.32 7.76
C ASN A 196 -19.21 7.56 7.38
N VAL A 197 -18.82 7.68 6.11
CA VAL A 197 -18.13 8.87 5.60
C VAL A 197 -19.04 10.10 5.68
N ASP A 198 -20.29 10.02 5.25
CA ASP A 198 -21.22 11.16 5.34
C ASP A 198 -21.40 11.65 6.78
N ALA A 199 -21.55 10.73 7.73
CA ALA A 199 -21.63 11.06 9.15
C ALA A 199 -20.33 11.70 9.67
N ALA A 200 -19.16 11.22 9.25
CA ALA A 200 -17.87 11.80 9.62
C ALA A 200 -17.67 13.21 9.02
N LEU A 201 -18.09 13.41 7.77
CA LEU A 201 -17.90 14.67 7.04
C LEU A 201 -18.78 15.81 7.56
N ALA A 202 -19.85 15.52 8.32
CA ALA A 202 -20.59 16.53 9.08
C ALA A 202 -19.69 17.32 10.06
N HIS A 203 -18.53 16.76 10.42
CA HIS A 203 -17.54 17.39 11.28
C HIS A 203 -16.26 17.81 10.53
N CYS A 204 -16.13 17.56 9.23
CA CYS A 204 -14.89 17.76 8.47
C CYS A 204 -15.09 18.76 7.30
N PRO A 205 -15.24 20.07 7.57
CA PRO A 205 -15.55 21.05 6.54
C PRO A 205 -14.40 21.29 5.53
N GLY A 206 -13.18 20.80 5.82
CA GLY A 206 -12.02 20.92 4.93
C GLY A 206 -12.00 19.90 3.78
N VAL A 207 -12.90 18.92 3.77
CA VAL A 207 -12.99 17.94 2.67
C VAL A 207 -13.78 18.54 1.52
N GLU A 208 -13.12 18.72 0.38
CA GLU A 208 -13.68 19.35 -0.82
C GLU A 208 -14.41 18.34 -1.71
N SER A 209 -13.97 17.08 -1.71
CA SER A 209 -14.53 16.05 -2.60
C SER A 209 -14.44 14.65 -1.99
N VAL A 210 -15.35 13.78 -2.44
CA VAL A 210 -15.39 12.36 -2.07
C VAL A 210 -15.46 11.51 -3.32
N VAL A 211 -14.48 10.65 -3.55
CA VAL A 211 -14.51 9.66 -4.63
C VAL A 211 -15.15 8.38 -4.10
N VAL A 212 -16.25 7.94 -4.71
CA VAL A 212 -17.04 6.78 -4.25
C VAL A 212 -16.91 5.64 -5.27
N VAL A 213 -16.30 4.54 -4.83
CA VAL A 213 -16.19 3.27 -5.56
C VAL A 213 -17.47 2.47 -5.39
N ARG A 214 -17.91 1.80 -6.46
CA ARG A 214 -19.06 0.89 -6.40
C ARG A 214 -18.59 -0.54 -6.15
N ARG A 215 -18.78 -1.06 -4.94
CA ARG A 215 -18.42 -2.44 -4.55
C ARG A 215 -19.63 -3.36 -4.50
N THR A 216 -20.73 -2.95 -3.85
CA THR A 216 -21.95 -3.79 -3.75
C THR A 216 -23.01 -3.39 -4.78
N GLY A 217 -22.93 -2.17 -5.32
CA GLY A 217 -23.98 -1.62 -6.18
C GLY A 217 -25.20 -1.14 -5.40
N ALA A 218 -25.09 -1.00 -4.08
CA ALA A 218 -26.15 -0.46 -3.26
C ALA A 218 -26.46 1.00 -3.61
N ALA A 219 -27.73 1.37 -3.51
CA ALA A 219 -28.14 2.76 -3.63
C ALA A 219 -27.74 3.53 -2.38
N VAL A 220 -26.70 4.36 -2.49
CA VAL A 220 -26.21 5.23 -1.41
C VAL A 220 -26.49 6.70 -1.72
N ALA A 221 -26.59 7.52 -0.68
CA ALA A 221 -26.73 8.96 -0.86
C ALA A 221 -25.44 9.54 -1.49
N MET A 222 -25.61 10.34 -2.55
CA MET A 222 -24.55 11.08 -3.22
C MET A 222 -24.88 12.56 -3.15
N GLN A 223 -23.93 13.38 -2.70
CA GLN A 223 -24.08 14.83 -2.58
C GLN A 223 -23.53 15.54 -3.82
N ASP A 224 -24.41 16.18 -4.58
CA ASP A 224 -24.05 16.96 -5.76
C ASP A 224 -22.96 18.01 -5.44
N GLY A 225 -21.95 18.08 -6.32
CA GLY A 225 -20.82 19.00 -6.18
C GLY A 225 -19.73 18.56 -5.20
N ARG A 226 -19.95 17.48 -4.42
CA ARG A 226 -18.93 16.91 -3.51
C ARG A 226 -18.59 15.47 -3.87
N ASP A 227 -19.59 14.63 -4.12
CA ASP A 227 -19.40 13.20 -4.32
C ASP A 227 -19.26 12.86 -5.81
N ILE A 228 -18.22 12.08 -6.13
CA ILE A 228 -17.84 11.67 -7.49
C ILE A 228 -18.07 10.17 -7.62
N ASP A 229 -18.91 9.76 -8.57
CA ASP A 229 -19.02 8.34 -8.96
C ASP A 229 -17.73 7.92 -9.69
N TYR A 230 -16.90 7.13 -9.02
CA TYR A 230 -15.62 6.70 -9.57
C TYR A 230 -15.79 5.90 -10.86
N ALA A 231 -16.87 5.11 -11.01
CA ALA A 231 -17.08 4.29 -12.19
C ALA A 231 -17.31 5.14 -13.45
N ALA A 232 -18.02 6.25 -13.33
CA ALA A 232 -18.20 7.20 -14.43
C ALA A 232 -16.90 7.99 -14.70
N ALA A 233 -16.29 8.53 -13.65
CA ALA A 233 -15.09 9.35 -13.76
C ALA A 233 -13.89 8.58 -14.35
N ARG A 234 -13.74 7.29 -14.02
CA ARG A 234 -12.62 6.46 -14.53
C ARG A 234 -12.72 6.15 -16.02
N GLU A 235 -13.93 6.09 -16.59
CA GLU A 235 -14.11 5.82 -18.03
C GLU A 235 -13.66 7.00 -18.90
N GLU A 236 -13.76 8.21 -18.37
CA GLU A 236 -13.30 9.44 -19.05
C GLU A 236 -11.80 9.73 -18.82
N ALA A 237 -11.20 9.07 -17.82
CA ALA A 237 -9.82 9.31 -17.43
C ALA A 237 -8.81 8.60 -18.35
N SER A 238 -7.72 9.30 -18.68
CA SER A 238 -6.59 8.74 -19.43
C SER A 238 -5.94 7.58 -18.66
N THR A 239 -5.50 6.56 -19.39
CA THR A 239 -4.67 5.46 -18.89
C THR A 239 -3.20 5.81 -18.74
N ASP A 240 -2.80 7.00 -19.19
CA ASP A 240 -1.47 7.56 -18.96
C ASP A 240 -1.53 8.71 -17.95
N CYS A 241 -0.60 8.69 -17.01
CA CYS A 241 -0.39 9.72 -16.02
C CYS A 241 1.11 9.73 -15.68
N PRO A 242 1.90 10.74 -16.08
CA PRO A 242 3.33 10.75 -15.75
C PRO A 242 3.57 10.76 -14.24
N PRO A 243 4.51 9.94 -13.71
CA PRO A 243 4.81 9.92 -12.28
C PRO A 243 5.55 11.20 -11.85
N GLU A 244 5.10 11.82 -10.76
CA GLU A 244 5.71 13.01 -10.18
C GLU A 244 7.07 12.66 -9.53
N PRO A 245 8.17 13.35 -9.86
CA PRO A 245 9.43 13.17 -9.14
C PRO A 245 9.32 13.58 -7.66
N MET A 246 9.53 12.62 -6.77
CA MET A 246 9.50 12.83 -5.32
C MET A 246 10.90 12.74 -4.74
N GLY A 247 11.24 13.65 -3.82
CA GLY A 247 12.45 13.49 -3.01
C GLY A 247 12.34 12.26 -2.11
N ALA A 248 13.47 11.62 -1.78
CA ALA A 248 13.47 10.46 -0.89
C ALA A 248 12.84 10.76 0.48
N GLU A 249 12.96 12.00 0.94
CA GLU A 249 12.41 12.51 2.20
C GLU A 249 11.03 13.16 2.06
N ASP A 250 10.45 13.21 0.86
CA ASP A 250 9.08 13.68 0.70
C ASP A 250 8.11 12.66 1.37
N PRO A 251 7.05 13.13 2.07
CA PRO A 251 6.09 12.24 2.70
C PRO A 251 5.38 11.35 1.68
N LEU A 252 5.32 10.04 1.98
CA LEU A 252 4.58 9.07 1.18
C LEU A 252 3.17 8.85 1.75
N PHE A 253 3.08 8.64 3.06
CA PHE A 253 1.82 8.39 3.73
C PHE A 253 1.83 8.75 5.22
N ILE A 254 0.63 8.88 5.77
CA ILE A 254 0.38 9.03 7.20
C ILE A 254 -0.49 7.85 7.64
N LEU A 255 -0.04 7.09 8.64
CA LEU A 255 -0.80 5.97 9.19
C LEU A 255 -1.05 6.17 10.68
N TYR A 256 -2.33 6.22 11.05
CA TYR A 256 -2.73 6.49 12.42
C TYR A 256 -2.65 5.26 13.32
N THR A 257 -1.93 5.38 14.44
CA THR A 257 -1.83 4.32 15.46
C THR A 257 -2.50 4.71 16.77
N SER A 258 -2.89 3.73 17.58
CA SER A 258 -3.40 3.95 18.93
C SER A 258 -2.27 4.48 19.82
N GLY A 259 -2.21 5.80 20.02
CA GLY A 259 -1.23 6.41 20.92
C GLY A 259 -1.52 6.09 22.38
N SER A 260 -0.47 6.04 23.22
CA SER A 260 -0.58 5.86 24.68
C SER A 260 -1.32 6.99 25.40
N THR A 261 -1.51 8.13 24.73
CA THR A 261 -2.09 9.37 25.27
C THR A 261 -3.54 9.60 24.85
N GLY A 262 -4.23 8.60 24.31
CA GLY A 262 -5.66 8.64 23.97
C GLY A 262 -6.01 9.25 22.61
N LYS A 263 -5.24 10.24 22.12
CA LYS A 263 -5.38 10.74 20.73
C LYS A 263 -4.59 9.85 19.75
N PRO A 264 -5.20 9.41 18.62
CA PRO A 264 -4.46 8.76 17.54
C PRO A 264 -3.28 9.62 17.07
N LYS A 265 -2.14 8.99 16.76
CA LYS A 265 -0.95 9.69 16.25
C LYS A 265 -0.72 9.30 14.80
N GLY A 266 -0.66 10.28 13.91
CA GLY A 266 -0.31 10.07 12.50
C GLY A 266 1.18 9.79 12.36
N VAL A 267 1.54 8.52 12.13
CA VAL A 267 2.92 8.14 11.85
C VAL A 267 3.21 8.43 10.38
N LEU A 268 4.15 9.33 10.12
CA LEU A 268 4.57 9.70 8.77
C LEU A 268 5.74 8.81 8.31
N HIS A 269 5.64 8.30 7.08
CA HIS A 269 6.75 7.65 6.40
C HIS A 269 7.13 8.41 5.14
N THR A 270 8.44 8.51 4.90
CA THR A 270 9.02 9.15 3.71
C THR A 270 9.22 8.15 2.57
N THR A 271 9.39 8.65 1.36
CA THR A 271 9.32 7.87 0.11
C THR A 271 10.45 6.86 -0.08
N GLY A 272 11.71 7.32 -0.09
CA GLY A 272 12.86 6.50 -0.54
C GLY A 272 13.27 5.45 0.48
N GLY A 273 13.42 5.87 1.74
CA GLY A 273 13.80 4.96 2.83
C GLY A 273 12.77 3.85 3.06
N TYR A 274 11.48 4.21 3.07
CA TYR A 274 10.41 3.23 3.30
C TYR A 274 10.33 2.19 2.18
N LEU A 275 10.36 2.60 0.91
CA LEU A 275 10.28 1.64 -0.21
C LEU A 275 11.53 0.76 -0.27
N THR A 276 12.72 1.32 0.00
CA THR A 276 13.97 0.56 0.07
C THR A 276 13.84 -0.55 1.12
N TRP A 277 13.36 -0.19 2.31
CA TRP A 277 13.14 -1.15 3.38
C TRP A 277 12.10 -2.21 3.01
N ALA A 278 10.90 -1.81 2.59
CA ALA A 278 9.81 -2.74 2.31
C ALA A 278 10.14 -3.72 1.18
N SER A 279 10.78 -3.25 0.11
CA SER A 279 11.20 -4.12 -1.00
C SER A 279 12.33 -5.07 -0.58
N TRP A 280 13.31 -4.58 0.20
CA TRP A 280 14.41 -5.41 0.69
C TRP A 280 13.95 -6.48 1.68
N THR A 281 13.15 -6.12 2.68
CA THR A 281 12.65 -7.10 3.65
C THR A 281 11.65 -8.05 3.02
N HIS A 282 10.83 -7.61 2.06
CA HIS A 282 9.95 -8.52 1.33
C HIS A 282 10.75 -9.63 0.63
N GLU A 283 11.82 -9.28 -0.10
CA GLU A 283 12.67 -10.29 -0.75
C GLU A 283 13.40 -11.16 0.25
N LEU A 284 14.09 -10.54 1.21
CA LEU A 284 15.07 -11.24 2.04
C LEU A 284 14.43 -12.07 3.15
N VAL A 285 13.39 -11.55 3.81
CA VAL A 285 12.78 -12.20 4.98
C VAL A 285 11.82 -13.30 4.55
N PHE A 286 11.04 -13.07 3.50
CA PHE A 286 10.11 -14.06 2.97
C PHE A 286 10.75 -14.97 1.94
N ASP A 287 12.02 -14.75 1.61
CA ASP A 287 12.76 -15.48 0.59
C ASP A 287 11.98 -15.54 -0.73
N TYR A 288 11.43 -14.40 -1.15
CA TYR A 288 10.56 -14.33 -2.34
C TYR A 288 11.32 -14.71 -3.62
N ARG A 289 10.69 -15.52 -4.48
CA ARG A 289 11.17 -15.84 -5.83
C ARG A 289 10.22 -15.32 -6.91
N PRO A 290 10.75 -14.77 -8.02
CA PRO A 290 9.93 -14.31 -9.13
C PRO A 290 8.97 -15.39 -9.64
N GLY A 291 7.70 -15.05 -9.74
CA GLY A 291 6.62 -15.94 -10.19
C GLY A 291 5.84 -16.61 -9.06
N GLU A 292 6.32 -16.53 -7.81
CA GLU A 292 5.55 -16.99 -6.64
C GLU A 292 4.38 -16.05 -6.33
N VAL A 293 3.31 -16.63 -5.81
CA VAL A 293 2.16 -15.94 -5.25
C VAL A 293 2.39 -15.69 -3.76
N PHE A 294 2.53 -14.42 -3.42
CA PHE A 294 2.67 -13.95 -2.05
C PHE A 294 1.32 -13.52 -1.48
N TRP A 295 0.92 -14.09 -0.35
CA TRP A 295 -0.29 -13.70 0.35
C TRP A 295 -0.03 -13.24 1.79
N CYS A 296 -0.20 -11.94 2.01
CA CYS A 296 -0.35 -11.37 3.34
C CYS A 296 -1.84 -11.18 3.66
N THR A 297 -2.33 -11.81 4.73
CA THR A 297 -3.75 -11.79 5.13
C THR A 297 -4.17 -10.52 5.87
N ALA A 298 -3.25 -9.57 6.05
CA ALA A 298 -3.52 -8.32 6.75
C ALA A 298 -4.51 -7.42 5.97
N ASP A 299 -4.90 -6.32 6.59
CA ASP A 299 -5.69 -5.26 5.96
C ASP A 299 -4.77 -4.07 5.62
N VAL A 300 -5.02 -3.38 4.51
CA VAL A 300 -4.25 -2.20 4.10
C VAL A 300 -4.39 -1.03 5.07
N GLY A 301 -5.38 -1.02 5.96
CA GLY A 301 -5.48 -0.11 7.10
C GLY A 301 -4.42 -0.29 8.18
N TRP A 302 -3.53 -1.29 8.04
CA TRP A 302 -2.38 -1.52 8.93
C TRP A 302 -1.06 -1.44 8.18
N VAL A 303 0.04 -1.25 8.92
CA VAL A 303 1.39 -1.14 8.34
C VAL A 303 1.81 -2.43 7.61
N THR A 304 1.32 -3.59 8.07
CA THR A 304 1.57 -4.88 7.42
C THR A 304 0.99 -4.91 6.00
N GLY A 305 -0.22 -4.36 5.80
CA GLY A 305 -0.83 -4.27 4.48
C GLY A 305 -0.14 -3.23 3.59
N HIS A 306 0.30 -2.10 4.14
CA HIS A 306 1.12 -1.15 3.40
C HIS A 306 2.39 -1.82 2.87
N SER A 307 3.20 -2.34 3.79
CA SER A 307 4.53 -2.88 3.47
C SER A 307 4.46 -4.15 2.63
N TYR A 308 3.55 -5.07 2.96
CA TYR A 308 3.58 -6.44 2.47
C TYR A 308 2.33 -6.87 1.70
N ILE A 309 1.35 -6.02 1.45
CA ILE A 309 0.34 -6.28 0.41
C ILE A 309 0.65 -5.44 -0.83
N VAL A 310 0.97 -4.15 -0.62
CA VAL A 310 1.15 -3.20 -1.72
C VAL A 310 2.63 -2.97 -2.05
N TYR A 311 3.39 -2.29 -1.18
CA TYR A 311 4.67 -1.70 -1.59
C TYR A 311 5.78 -2.71 -1.86
N GLY A 312 6.11 -3.56 -0.88
CA GLY A 312 7.21 -4.52 -0.99
C GLY A 312 7.03 -5.53 -2.12
N PRO A 313 5.89 -6.24 -2.19
CA PRO A 313 5.62 -7.19 -3.26
C PRO A 313 5.62 -6.55 -4.65
N LEU A 314 4.86 -5.47 -4.85
CA LEU A 314 4.74 -4.86 -6.18
C LEU A 314 6.06 -4.24 -6.62
N ALA A 315 6.85 -3.64 -5.71
CA ALA A 315 8.20 -3.19 -6.03
C ALA A 315 9.11 -4.35 -6.46
N ASN A 316 8.95 -5.55 -5.93
CA ASN A 316 9.77 -6.70 -6.34
C ASN A 316 9.25 -7.42 -7.60
N GLY A 317 8.22 -6.89 -8.27
CA GLY A 317 7.62 -7.57 -9.42
C GLY A 317 6.84 -8.84 -9.03
N ALA A 318 6.34 -8.93 -7.79
CA ALA A 318 5.64 -10.09 -7.28
C ALA A 318 4.13 -10.11 -7.58
N THR A 319 3.56 -11.32 -7.63
CA THR A 319 2.11 -11.51 -7.57
C THR A 319 1.65 -11.44 -6.11
N THR A 320 0.90 -10.39 -5.75
CA THR A 320 0.33 -10.19 -4.40
C THR A 320 -1.16 -10.57 -4.36
N LEU A 321 -1.61 -11.20 -3.28
CA LEU A 321 -3.01 -11.57 -3.07
C LEU A 321 -3.70 -10.60 -2.09
N ILE A 322 -4.71 -9.89 -2.57
CA ILE A 322 -5.62 -9.06 -1.77
C ILE A 322 -6.86 -9.88 -1.41
N PHE A 323 -7.08 -10.11 -0.12
CA PHE A 323 -8.17 -10.92 0.40
C PHE A 323 -9.22 -10.04 1.08
N GLU A 324 -10.44 -10.01 0.55
CA GLU A 324 -11.54 -9.21 1.12
C GLU A 324 -12.21 -9.87 2.32
N GLY A 325 -12.21 -11.20 2.34
CA GLY A 325 -12.96 -11.99 3.31
C GLY A 325 -12.33 -12.07 4.72
N VAL A 326 -12.77 -13.07 5.46
CA VAL A 326 -12.28 -13.40 6.82
C VAL A 326 -11.87 -14.87 6.91
N PRO A 327 -10.95 -15.26 7.82
CA PRO A 327 -10.41 -16.63 7.91
C PRO A 327 -11.44 -17.75 8.12
N ASN A 328 -12.66 -17.41 8.56
CA ASN A 328 -13.67 -18.35 9.00
C ASN A 328 -14.99 -18.25 8.24
N HIS A 329 -15.03 -17.55 7.10
CA HIS A 329 -16.21 -17.43 6.25
C HIS A 329 -15.90 -17.86 4.82
N PRO A 330 -16.72 -18.74 4.20
CA PRO A 330 -17.91 -19.38 4.76
C PRO A 330 -17.60 -20.49 5.77
N THR A 331 -16.36 -20.98 5.81
CA THR A 331 -15.89 -22.01 6.74
C THR A 331 -14.51 -21.65 7.29
N THR A 332 -14.04 -22.35 8.33
CA THR A 332 -12.68 -22.23 8.86
C THR A 332 -11.60 -22.81 7.93
N SER A 333 -11.98 -23.41 6.80
CA SER A 333 -11.05 -23.86 5.77
C SER A 333 -10.64 -22.73 4.82
N ARG A 334 -11.24 -21.52 4.97
CA ARG A 334 -11.15 -20.44 3.99
C ARG A 334 -9.72 -20.13 3.55
N PHE A 335 -8.78 -20.01 4.48
CA PHE A 335 -7.39 -19.73 4.12
C PHE A 335 -6.75 -20.85 3.30
N TRP A 336 -6.99 -22.09 3.66
CA TRP A 336 -6.44 -23.25 2.94
C TRP A 336 -7.07 -23.40 1.57
N GLU A 337 -8.37 -23.13 1.44
CA GLU A 337 -9.08 -23.09 0.16
C GLU A 337 -8.50 -22.02 -0.79
N VAL A 338 -8.14 -20.84 -0.26
CA VAL A 338 -7.51 -19.77 -1.04
C VAL A 338 -6.07 -20.14 -1.43
N ILE A 339 -5.31 -20.77 -0.51
CA ILE A 339 -3.97 -21.29 -0.82
C ILE A 339 -4.04 -22.31 -1.96
N ASP A 340 -4.94 -23.29 -1.88
CA ASP A 340 -5.11 -24.30 -2.93
C ASP A 340 -5.63 -23.69 -4.23
N LYS A 341 -6.60 -22.77 -4.18
CA LYS A 341 -7.20 -22.15 -5.38
C LYS A 341 -6.20 -21.33 -6.18
N HIS A 342 -5.34 -20.57 -5.49
CA HIS A 342 -4.42 -19.63 -6.13
C HIS A 342 -2.97 -20.12 -6.17
N GLN A 343 -2.71 -21.31 -5.61
CA GLN A 343 -1.37 -21.88 -5.50
C GLN A 343 -0.44 -20.91 -4.76
N VAL A 344 -0.82 -20.51 -3.54
CA VAL A 344 -0.03 -19.58 -2.73
C VAL A 344 1.25 -20.25 -2.25
N GLU A 345 2.40 -19.73 -2.64
CA GLU A 345 3.70 -20.22 -2.14
C GLU A 345 4.07 -19.65 -0.77
N ILE A 346 3.78 -18.36 -0.52
CA ILE A 346 4.14 -17.70 0.73
C ILE A 346 2.90 -17.16 1.43
N PHE A 347 2.65 -17.64 2.64
CA PHE A 347 1.51 -17.25 3.47
C PHE A 347 1.98 -16.49 4.71
N TYR A 348 1.53 -15.24 4.86
CA TYR A 348 1.86 -14.36 5.97
C TYR A 348 0.59 -13.91 6.71
N THR A 349 0.46 -14.31 7.98
CA THR A 349 -0.73 -14.02 8.80
C THR A 349 -0.37 -13.64 10.24
N ALA A 350 -1.34 -13.09 10.96
CA ALA A 350 -1.24 -12.84 12.39
C ALA A 350 -1.48 -14.13 13.20
N PRO A 351 -0.80 -14.34 14.35
CA PRO A 351 -1.05 -15.49 15.22
C PRO A 351 -2.47 -15.62 15.77
N THR A 352 -3.25 -14.55 15.73
CA THR A 352 -4.64 -14.50 16.22
C THR A 352 -5.67 -14.96 15.19
N ALA A 353 -5.29 -15.00 13.91
CA ALA A 353 -6.14 -15.47 12.82
C ALA A 353 -6.16 -16.99 12.79
#